data_AF-A0A1H3M578-F1
#
_entry.id   AF-A0A1H3M578-F1
#
_cell.length_a   1.000
_cell.length_b   1.000
_cell.length_c   1.000
_cell.angle_alpha   90.00
_cell.angle_beta   90.00
_cell.angle_gamma   90.00
#
_symmetry.space_group_name_H-M   'P 1'
#
loop_
_entity.id
_entity.type
_entity.pdbx_description
1 polymer ?
#
loop_
_entity_poly.entity_id
_entity_poly.type
_entity_poly.pdbx_seq_one_letter_code
_entity_poly.pdbx_strand_id
1 'polypeptide(L)'
;MTALAPAPAPREVLRSRRSTPTWQLAAALGLAAAGGLHVAAAVDHLSAGQLAVGFFLLTALAQAGLAAWLVLGAWAGTRPGRVPVAGALLGTVALLVLYVLAHTTGLLDAFAVHDAGTAGHEHDVPGRVTTAIDPLTGVEFAQGMPLGAAGPVAMDGLPTSAGGHGPEAVGTAVVAAELLSVAALAALLPASWRGRALNGLLALGGAAWLLWLTGVLG
;
A
#
# COMPACT_ATOMS: atom_id res chain seq x y z
N MET A 1 -31.97 19.30 44.62
CA MET A 1 -32.44 19.85 43.34
C MET A 1 -31.53 19.35 42.24
N THR A 2 -31.94 18.31 41.52
CA THR A 2 -31.19 17.74 40.39
C THR A 2 -31.51 18.56 39.15
N ALA A 3 -30.56 19.32 38.63
CA ALA A 3 -30.76 20.11 37.42
C ALA A 3 -30.95 19.17 36.22
N LEU A 4 -32.14 19.20 35.61
CA LEU A 4 -32.41 18.54 34.34
C LEU A 4 -31.63 19.27 33.24
N ALA A 5 -30.70 18.56 32.61
CA ALA A 5 -29.99 19.08 31.46
C ALA A 5 -30.99 19.43 30.33
N PRO A 6 -30.86 20.59 29.68
CA PRO A 6 -31.77 20.98 28.61
C PRO A 6 -31.68 20.00 27.45
N ALA A 7 -32.84 19.61 26.91
CA ALA A 7 -32.91 18.74 25.75
C ALA A 7 -32.21 19.40 24.54
N PRO A 8 -31.41 18.64 23.77
CA PRO A 8 -30.70 19.20 22.62
C PRO A 8 -31.70 19.80 21.61
N ALA A 9 -31.38 21.00 21.13
CA ALA A 9 -32.28 21.73 20.25
C ALA A 9 -32.56 20.93 18.96
N PRO A 10 -33.78 20.97 18.41
CA PRO A 10 -34.19 20.15 17.24
C PRO A 10 -33.30 20.34 16.00
N ARG A 11 -32.58 21.48 15.90
CA ARG A 11 -31.61 21.75 14.83
C ARG A 11 -30.34 20.89 14.92
N GLU A 12 -29.88 20.51 16.12
CA GLU A 12 -28.70 19.66 16.31
C GLU A 12 -28.96 18.22 15.88
N VAL A 13 -30.16 17.71 16.17
CA VAL A 13 -30.60 16.36 15.78
C VAL A 13 -30.69 16.23 14.26
N LEU A 14 -31.19 17.28 13.57
CA LEU A 14 -31.29 17.30 12.10
C LEU A 14 -29.92 17.42 11.41
N ARG A 15 -28.98 18.23 11.94
CA ARG A 15 -27.61 18.31 11.41
C ARG A 15 -26.86 16.98 11.54
N SER A 16 -26.99 16.32 12.70
CA SER A 16 -26.39 15.01 12.97
C SER A 16 -26.91 13.91 12.03
N ARG A 17 -28.18 13.97 11.62
CA ARG A 17 -28.75 13.01 10.65
C ARG A 17 -28.28 13.25 9.21
N ARG A 18 -28.10 14.51 8.80
CA ARG A 18 -27.69 14.84 7.42
C ARG A 18 -26.21 14.61 7.13
N SER A 19 -25.34 14.64 8.15
CA SER A 19 -23.90 14.48 7.92
C SER A 19 -23.47 13.05 7.60
N THR A 20 -24.18 12.03 8.11
CA THR A 20 -23.79 10.62 7.90
C THR A 20 -23.71 10.18 6.43
N PRO A 21 -24.73 10.41 5.57
CA PRO A 21 -24.65 10.00 4.16
C PRO A 21 -23.54 10.72 3.40
N THR A 22 -23.27 12.00 3.70
CA THR A 22 -22.16 12.74 3.07
C THR A 22 -20.82 12.11 3.42
N TRP A 23 -20.59 11.76 4.69
CA TRP A 23 -19.35 11.09 5.09
C TRP A 23 -19.25 9.66 4.55
N GLN A 24 -20.38 8.94 4.37
CA GLN A 24 -20.38 7.62 3.73
C GLN A 24 -19.93 7.73 2.28
N LEU A 25 -20.47 8.70 1.53
CA LEU A 25 -20.07 8.93 0.15
C LEU A 25 -18.62 9.41 0.04
N ALA A 26 -18.17 10.28 0.94
CA ALA A 26 -16.76 10.71 0.98
C ALA A 26 -15.81 9.52 1.24
N ALA A 27 -16.15 8.64 2.19
CA ALA A 27 -15.37 7.44 2.45
C ALA A 27 -15.39 6.47 1.26
N ALA A 28 -16.55 6.29 0.62
CA ALA A 28 -16.67 5.46 -0.56
C ALA A 28 -15.85 5.99 -1.75
N LEU A 29 -15.88 7.30 -1.99
CA LEU A 29 -15.09 7.94 -3.05
C LEU A 29 -13.59 7.81 -2.77
N GLY A 30 -13.15 8.02 -1.52
CA GLY A 30 -11.76 7.82 -1.13
C GLY A 30 -11.29 6.39 -1.37
N LEU A 31 -12.07 5.40 -0.92
CA LEU A 31 -11.76 3.99 -1.10
C LEU A 31 -11.77 3.58 -2.58
N ALA A 32 -12.73 4.07 -3.37
CA ALA A 32 -12.77 3.80 -4.80
C ALA A 32 -11.55 4.39 -5.54
N ALA A 33 -11.15 5.62 -5.18
CA ALA A 33 -9.96 6.25 -5.73
C ALA A 33 -8.68 5.49 -5.34
N ALA A 34 -8.54 5.13 -4.06
CA ALA A 34 -7.43 4.31 -3.58
C ALA A 34 -7.39 2.96 -4.29
N GLY A 35 -8.53 2.29 -4.46
CA GLY A 35 -8.62 1.02 -5.18
C GLY A 35 -8.21 1.13 -6.65
N GLY A 36 -8.66 2.19 -7.34
CA GLY A 36 -8.22 2.46 -8.71
C GLY A 36 -6.71 2.72 -8.81
N LEU A 37 -6.14 3.43 -7.84
CA LEU A 37 -4.69 3.67 -7.79
C LEU A 37 -3.90 2.39 -7.44
N HIS A 38 -4.44 1.48 -6.65
CA HIS A 38 -3.83 0.16 -6.43
C HIS A 38 -3.84 -0.69 -7.70
N VAL A 39 -4.88 -0.60 -8.55
CA VAL A 39 -4.86 -1.24 -9.88
C VAL A 39 -3.76 -0.65 -10.75
N ALA A 40 -3.61 0.68 -10.77
CA ALA A 40 -2.52 1.34 -11.51
C ALA A 40 -1.15 0.88 -10.99
N ALA A 41 -0.96 0.83 -9.67
CA ALA A 41 0.26 0.32 -9.05
C ALA A 41 0.52 -1.16 -9.41
N ALA A 42 -0.51 -1.99 -9.50
CA ALA A 42 -0.36 -3.39 -9.94
C ALA A 42 0.18 -3.49 -11.38
N VAL A 43 -0.25 -2.59 -12.28
CA VAL A 43 0.27 -2.51 -13.66
C VAL A 43 1.74 -2.10 -13.66
N ASP A 44 2.11 -1.09 -12.85
CA ASP A 44 3.50 -0.64 -12.72
C ASP A 44 4.43 -1.72 -12.16
N HIS A 45 3.88 -2.67 -11.38
CA HIS A 45 4.62 -3.76 -10.74
C HIS A 45 4.52 -5.11 -11.46
N LEU A 46 4.04 -5.14 -12.71
CA LEU A 46 3.99 -6.40 -13.48
C LEU A 46 5.36 -7.08 -13.62
N SER A 47 6.45 -6.30 -13.64
CA SER A 47 7.82 -6.80 -13.67
C SER A 47 8.40 -7.13 -12.29
N ALA A 48 7.74 -6.72 -11.20
CA ALA A 48 8.19 -6.96 -9.83
C ALA A 48 7.70 -8.30 -9.24
N GLY A 49 6.96 -9.08 -10.03
CA GLY A 49 6.53 -10.43 -9.71
C GLY A 49 5.06 -10.56 -9.29
N GLN A 50 4.55 -11.79 -9.37
CA GLN A 50 3.12 -12.10 -9.18
C GLN A 50 2.58 -11.76 -7.79
N LEU A 51 3.45 -11.81 -6.76
CA LEU A 51 3.04 -11.53 -5.39
C LEU A 51 2.69 -10.05 -5.20
N ALA A 52 3.51 -9.13 -5.72
CA ALA A 52 3.24 -7.69 -5.65
C ALA A 52 1.95 -7.34 -6.39
N VAL A 53 1.81 -7.83 -7.63
CA VAL A 53 0.60 -7.65 -8.45
C VAL A 53 -0.63 -8.20 -7.73
N GLY A 54 -0.56 -9.44 -7.21
CA GLY A 54 -1.66 -10.07 -6.49
C GLY A 54 -2.07 -9.30 -5.23
N PHE A 55 -1.09 -8.79 -4.47
CA PHE A 55 -1.35 -7.97 -3.28
C PHE A 55 -2.07 -6.66 -3.63
N PHE A 56 -1.59 -5.93 -4.65
CA PHE A 56 -2.23 -4.70 -5.11
C PHE A 56 -3.66 -4.94 -5.63
N LEU A 57 -3.88 -5.99 -6.43
CA LEU A 57 -5.21 -6.33 -6.95
C LEU A 57 -6.18 -6.79 -5.85
N LEU A 58 -5.71 -7.57 -4.87
CA LEU A 58 -6.53 -7.98 -3.73
C LEU A 58 -6.94 -6.76 -2.88
N THR A 59 -6.00 -5.84 -2.66
CA THR A 59 -6.25 -4.58 -1.96
C THR A 59 -7.28 -3.72 -2.70
N ALA A 60 -7.10 -3.58 -4.01
CA ALA A 60 -8.03 -2.85 -4.87
C ALA A 60 -9.45 -3.46 -4.83
N LEU A 61 -9.56 -4.78 -4.89
CA LEU A 61 -10.84 -5.48 -4.80
C LEU A 61 -11.52 -5.26 -3.44
N ALA A 62 -10.76 -5.36 -2.35
CA ALA A 62 -11.28 -5.10 -1.01
C ALA A 62 -11.79 -3.66 -0.87
N GLN A 63 -11.05 -2.68 -1.38
CA GLN A 63 -11.43 -1.27 -1.37
C GLN A 63 -12.65 -0.99 -2.24
N ALA A 64 -12.73 -1.56 -3.44
CA ALA A 64 -13.89 -1.46 -4.31
C ALA A 64 -15.14 -2.07 -3.66
N GLY A 65 -15.01 -3.24 -3.02
CA GLY A 65 -16.09 -3.89 -2.28
C GLY A 65 -16.60 -3.04 -1.11
N LEU A 66 -15.69 -2.46 -0.33
CA LEU A 66 -16.04 -1.54 0.76
C LEU A 66 -16.69 -0.25 0.26
N ALA A 67 -16.18 0.32 -0.83
CA ALA A 67 -16.77 1.50 -1.48
C ALA A 67 -18.19 1.22 -1.95
N ALA A 68 -18.40 0.11 -2.66
CA ALA A 68 -19.73 -0.32 -3.12
C ALA A 68 -20.69 -0.53 -1.94
N TRP A 69 -20.24 -1.20 -0.87
CA TRP A 69 -21.03 -1.40 0.35
C TRP A 69 -21.45 -0.06 0.98
N LEU A 70 -20.56 0.92 1.07
CA LEU A 70 -20.87 2.25 1.61
C LEU A 70 -21.84 3.04 0.73
N VAL A 71 -21.69 2.98 -0.60
CA VAL A 71 -22.62 3.63 -1.55
C VAL A 71 -24.01 3.01 -1.45
N LEU A 72 -24.11 1.67 -1.48
CA LEU A 72 -25.38 0.96 -1.33
C LEU A 72 -26.03 1.26 0.02
N GLY A 73 -25.23 1.31 1.08
CA GLY A 73 -25.70 1.67 2.42
C GLY A 73 -26.26 3.09 2.47
N ALA A 74 -25.56 4.06 1.87
CA ALA A 74 -26.01 5.46 1.78
C ALA A 74 -27.29 5.59 0.94
N TRP A 75 -27.36 4.89 -0.19
CA TRP A 75 -28.54 4.88 -1.07
C TRP A 75 -29.77 4.27 -0.39
N ALA A 76 -29.57 3.19 0.37
CA ALA A 76 -30.62 2.56 1.18
C ALA A 76 -30.97 3.35 2.47
N GLY A 77 -30.28 4.47 2.75
CA GLY A 77 -30.49 5.27 3.97
C GLY A 77 -30.06 4.55 5.25
N THR A 78 -29.21 3.54 5.15
CA THR A 78 -28.74 2.73 6.29
C THR A 78 -27.44 3.29 6.86
N ARG A 79 -27.29 3.19 8.18
CA ARG A 79 -26.05 3.55 8.87
C ARG A 79 -25.07 2.39 8.82
N PRO A 80 -23.78 2.64 8.55
CA PRO A 80 -22.80 1.57 8.50
C PRO A 80 -22.55 1.08 9.93
N GLY A 81 -22.38 -0.23 10.09
CA GLY A 81 -22.08 -0.82 11.39
C GLY A 81 -20.73 -0.30 11.92
N ARG A 82 -20.62 -0.06 13.24
CA ARG A 82 -19.36 0.41 13.85
C ARG A 82 -18.18 -0.55 13.65
N VAL A 83 -18.45 -1.86 13.66
CA VAL A 83 -17.43 -2.91 13.54
C VAL A 83 -16.84 -2.94 12.12
N PRO A 84 -17.62 -3.03 11.02
CA PRO A 84 -17.04 -3.00 9.68
C PRO A 84 -16.33 -1.66 9.38
N VAL A 85 -16.84 -0.52 9.85
CA VAL A 85 -16.14 0.78 9.69
C VAL A 85 -14.81 0.80 10.44
N ALA A 86 -14.77 0.31 11.69
CA ALA A 86 -13.53 0.23 12.44
C ALA A 86 -12.53 -0.75 11.80
N GLY A 87 -13.01 -1.88 11.27
CA GLY A 87 -12.21 -2.85 10.53
C GLY A 87 -11.62 -2.26 9.25
N ALA A 88 -12.43 -1.54 8.46
CA ALA A 88 -11.97 -0.84 7.26
C ALA A 88 -10.92 0.22 7.61
N LEU A 89 -11.17 1.04 8.65
CA LEU A 89 -10.21 2.04 9.14
C LEU A 89 -8.88 1.40 9.54
N LEU A 90 -8.93 0.33 10.34
CA LEU A 90 -7.73 -0.39 10.77
C LEU A 90 -6.98 -0.99 9.58
N GLY A 91 -7.70 -1.58 8.63
CA GLY A 91 -7.13 -2.12 7.40
C GLY A 91 -6.40 -1.06 6.58
N THR A 92 -7.02 0.11 6.36
CA THR A 92 -6.38 1.22 5.65
C THR A 92 -5.15 1.75 6.39
N VAL A 93 -5.22 1.90 7.72
CA VAL A 93 -4.06 2.31 8.51
C VAL A 93 -2.93 1.27 8.44
N ALA A 94 -3.28 -0.02 8.46
CA ALA A 94 -2.30 -1.09 8.31
C ALA A 94 -1.62 -1.07 6.94
N LEU A 95 -2.35 -0.76 5.86
CA LEU A 95 -1.77 -0.57 4.52
C LEU A 95 -0.77 0.61 4.49
N LEU A 96 -1.11 1.74 5.12
CA LEU A 96 -0.19 2.88 5.24
C LEU A 96 1.08 2.53 6.04
N VAL A 97 0.93 1.80 7.14
CA VAL A 97 2.09 1.32 7.92
C VAL A 97 2.94 0.36 7.10
N LEU A 98 2.31 -0.58 6.38
CA LEU A 98 3.00 -1.51 5.51
C LEU A 98 3.74 -0.78 4.39
N TYR A 99 3.14 0.25 3.79
CA TYR A 99 3.78 1.11 2.80
C TYR A 99 5.05 1.75 3.36
N VAL A 100 4.99 2.36 4.55
CA VAL A 100 6.16 2.98 5.20
C VAL A 100 7.24 1.95 5.49
N LEU A 101 6.88 0.78 6.05
CA LEU A 101 7.85 -0.29 6.32
C LEU A 101 8.50 -0.80 5.02
N ALA A 102 7.70 -1.03 3.99
CA ALA A 102 8.20 -1.47 2.69
C ALA A 102 9.25 -0.52 2.10
N HIS A 103 9.02 0.80 2.19
CA HIS A 103 9.92 1.81 1.65
C HIS A 103 11.14 2.07 2.53
N THR A 104 11.04 1.87 3.84
CA THR A 104 12.15 2.16 4.78
C THR A 104 13.07 0.98 5.02
N THR A 105 12.59 -0.25 4.84
CA THR A 105 13.41 -1.46 5.07
C THR A 105 13.78 -2.20 3.79
N GLY A 106 13.38 -1.72 2.61
CA GLY A 106 13.54 -2.45 1.35
C GLY A 106 12.81 -3.81 1.36
N LEU A 107 11.72 -3.94 2.13
CA LEU A 107 11.02 -5.22 2.34
C LEU A 107 10.58 -5.85 1.00
N LEU A 108 10.25 -5.01 0.01
CA LEU A 108 9.85 -5.44 -1.33
C LEU A 108 11.02 -5.99 -2.14
N ASP A 109 12.26 -5.53 -1.92
CA ASP A 109 13.44 -6.04 -2.61
C ASP A 109 13.69 -7.51 -2.26
N ALA A 110 13.41 -7.91 -1.02
CA ALA A 110 13.52 -9.31 -0.58
C ALA A 110 12.53 -10.24 -1.31
N PHE A 111 11.41 -9.71 -1.80
CA PHE A 111 10.41 -10.48 -2.55
C PHE A 111 10.59 -10.40 -4.07
N ALA A 112 11.27 -9.38 -4.59
CA ALA A 112 11.52 -9.20 -6.02
C ALA A 112 12.54 -10.21 -6.62
N VAL A 113 13.33 -10.90 -5.78
CA VAL A 113 14.41 -11.81 -6.22
C VAL A 113 13.90 -13.15 -6.81
N HIS A 114 12.59 -13.45 -6.78
CA HIS A 114 12.10 -14.82 -7.02
C HIS A 114 11.71 -15.20 -8.46
N ASP A 115 11.81 -14.31 -9.46
CA ASP A 115 11.45 -14.64 -10.86
C ASP A 115 12.66 -14.87 -11.81
N ALA A 116 13.89 -14.85 -11.30
CA ALA A 116 15.07 -15.19 -12.11
C ALA A 116 15.16 -16.69 -12.49
N GLY A 117 14.30 -17.55 -11.92
CA GLY A 117 14.33 -19.00 -12.13
C GLY A 117 13.45 -19.53 -13.27
N THR A 118 12.58 -18.71 -13.87
CA THR A 118 11.57 -19.17 -14.85
C THR A 118 11.73 -18.58 -16.26
N ALA A 119 12.70 -17.67 -16.47
CA ALA A 119 13.00 -17.07 -17.78
C ALA A 119 14.34 -17.55 -18.39
N GLY A 120 14.76 -18.77 -18.05
CA GLY A 120 16.04 -19.36 -18.48
C GLY A 120 15.92 -20.65 -19.28
N HIS A 121 14.85 -20.85 -20.06
CA HIS A 121 14.74 -21.99 -21.00
C HIS A 121 14.26 -21.54 -22.38
N GLU A 122 15.15 -20.88 -23.12
CA GLU A 122 15.18 -20.85 -24.59
C GLU A 122 16.66 -20.59 -24.96
N HIS A 123 17.41 -21.47 -25.62
CA HIS A 123 17.08 -22.35 -26.73
C HIS A 123 17.84 -23.68 -26.65
N ASP A 124 17.14 -24.81 -26.71
CA ASP A 124 17.73 -26.03 -27.25
C ASP A 124 17.56 -25.98 -28.77
N VAL A 125 18.53 -25.39 -29.47
CA VAL A 125 18.71 -25.63 -30.91
C VAL A 125 19.59 -26.87 -31.02
N PRO A 126 19.05 -28.02 -31.47
CA PRO A 126 19.86 -29.21 -31.64
C PRO A 126 20.96 -28.94 -32.68
N GLY A 127 22.22 -28.92 -32.23
CA GLY A 127 23.38 -28.92 -33.12
C GLY A 127 24.20 -27.63 -33.23
N ARG A 128 23.93 -26.58 -32.43
CA ARG A 128 24.84 -25.43 -32.35
C ARG A 128 25.66 -25.47 -31.06
N VAL A 129 26.80 -26.17 -31.10
CA VAL A 129 27.85 -26.03 -30.10
C VAL A 129 28.54 -24.69 -30.36
N THR A 130 28.07 -23.62 -29.72
CA THR A 130 28.82 -22.36 -29.65
C THR A 130 29.86 -22.48 -28.55
N THR A 131 30.96 -23.18 -28.84
CA THR A 131 32.23 -23.09 -28.11
C THR A 131 32.92 -21.78 -28.47
N ALA A 132 32.26 -20.65 -28.20
CA ALA A 132 32.95 -19.38 -28.20
C ALA A 132 33.82 -19.37 -26.94
N ILE A 133 35.10 -19.62 -27.11
CA ILE A 133 36.09 -19.36 -26.07
C ILE A 133 36.48 -17.90 -26.23
N ASP A 134 36.35 -17.10 -25.18
CA ASP A 134 36.84 -15.73 -25.20
C ASP A 134 38.37 -15.75 -25.46
N PRO A 135 38.85 -15.16 -26.56
CA PRO A 135 40.26 -15.21 -26.93
C PRO A 135 41.17 -14.47 -25.93
N LEU A 136 40.62 -13.63 -25.05
CA LEU A 136 41.38 -12.91 -24.03
C LEU A 136 41.52 -13.69 -22.72
N THR A 137 40.49 -14.45 -22.33
CA THR A 137 40.42 -15.10 -21.00
C THR A 137 40.48 -16.62 -21.05
N GLY A 138 40.24 -17.24 -22.22
CA GLY A 138 40.26 -18.69 -22.39
C GLY A 138 39.06 -19.41 -21.77
N VAL A 139 38.04 -18.66 -21.31
CA VAL A 139 36.87 -19.23 -20.63
C VAL A 139 35.80 -19.60 -21.66
N GLU A 140 35.24 -20.80 -21.49
CA GLU A 140 34.15 -21.32 -22.32
C GLU A 140 32.81 -20.78 -21.79
N PHE A 141 32.08 -19.98 -22.60
CA PHE A 141 30.83 -19.34 -22.17
C PHE A 141 29.74 -20.31 -21.70
N ALA A 142 29.82 -21.60 -22.09
CA ALA A 142 28.89 -22.64 -21.65
C ALA A 142 29.00 -22.99 -20.16
N GLN A 143 30.10 -22.63 -19.49
CA GLN A 143 30.35 -23.01 -18.10
C GLN A 143 29.78 -22.03 -17.07
N GLY A 144 29.19 -20.91 -17.52
CA GLY A 144 28.62 -19.87 -16.66
C GLY A 144 29.71 -19.10 -15.91
N MET A 145 29.65 -17.76 -15.96
CA MET A 145 30.56 -16.95 -15.14
C MET A 145 30.16 -17.07 -13.66
N PRO A 146 31.06 -17.48 -12.76
CA PRO A 146 30.78 -17.40 -11.34
C PRO A 146 30.61 -15.92 -10.95
N LEU A 147 29.43 -15.56 -10.43
CA LEU A 147 29.12 -14.22 -9.90
C LEU A 147 29.91 -13.88 -8.62
N GLY A 148 30.84 -14.76 -8.21
CA GLY A 148 31.79 -14.51 -7.14
C GLY A 148 33.08 -13.91 -7.70
N ALA A 149 33.13 -12.59 -7.84
CA ALA A 149 34.38 -11.87 -8.08
C ALA A 149 35.25 -11.90 -6.81
N ALA A 150 36.04 -12.95 -6.63
CA ALA A 150 37.22 -12.93 -5.77
C ALA A 150 38.42 -12.44 -6.61
N GLY A 151 38.33 -11.20 -7.09
CA GLY A 151 39.40 -10.51 -7.79
C GLY A 151 39.92 -9.35 -6.94
N PRO A 152 41.20 -8.94 -7.09
CA PRO A 152 41.79 -7.81 -6.37
C PRO A 152 41.18 -6.44 -6.73
N VAL A 153 40.19 -6.41 -7.63
CA VAL A 153 39.37 -5.23 -7.94
C VAL A 153 38.01 -5.44 -7.27
N ALA A 154 37.87 -4.80 -6.11
CA ALA A 154 36.66 -4.78 -5.30
C ALA A 154 35.42 -4.43 -6.14
N MET A 155 34.30 -5.09 -5.85
CA MET A 155 32.99 -4.47 -6.01
C MET A 155 32.70 -3.61 -4.78
N ASP A 156 33.60 -2.67 -4.50
CA ASP A 156 33.31 -1.57 -3.57
C ASP A 156 32.30 -0.67 -4.26
N GLY A 157 31.03 -0.84 -3.88
CA GLY A 157 30.00 0.16 -4.17
C GLY A 157 29.47 0.16 -5.60
N LEU A 158 29.23 -1.00 -6.22
CA LEU A 158 28.13 -0.99 -7.18
C LEU A 158 26.86 -0.68 -6.39
N PRO A 159 26.17 0.43 -6.69
CA PRO A 159 24.86 0.66 -6.11
C PRO A 159 24.06 -0.60 -6.42
N THR A 160 23.47 -1.21 -5.40
CA THR A 160 22.32 -2.07 -5.62
C THR A 160 21.47 -1.33 -6.63
N SER A 161 21.19 -1.96 -7.76
CA SER A 161 20.20 -1.48 -8.70
C SER A 161 18.88 -1.49 -7.92
N ALA A 162 18.66 -0.45 -7.12
CA ALA A 162 17.37 0.03 -6.72
C ALA A 162 16.73 0.33 -8.06
N GLY A 163 16.05 -0.68 -8.63
CA GLY A 163 15.23 -0.50 -9.81
C GLY A 163 14.33 0.66 -9.44
N GLY A 164 14.58 1.82 -10.06
CA GLY A 164 13.99 3.09 -9.66
C GLY A 164 12.51 2.83 -9.48
N HIS A 165 12.05 2.94 -8.23
CA HIS A 165 10.66 2.69 -7.91
C HIS A 165 9.84 3.54 -8.89
N GLY A 166 8.82 2.92 -9.50
CA GLY A 166 8.00 3.56 -10.53
C GLY A 166 7.51 4.96 -10.11
N PRO A 167 6.99 5.76 -11.05
CA PRO A 167 6.78 7.20 -10.87
C PRO A 167 6.24 7.55 -9.48
N GLU A 168 7.07 8.21 -8.66
CA GLU A 168 6.80 8.56 -7.24
C GLU A 168 5.42 9.23 -7.04
N ALA A 169 4.89 9.83 -8.12
CA ALA A 169 3.56 10.40 -8.20
C ALA A 169 2.43 9.39 -7.90
N VAL A 170 2.50 8.14 -8.37
CA VAL A 170 1.46 7.13 -8.12
C VAL A 170 1.46 6.74 -6.65
N GLY A 171 2.64 6.44 -6.08
CA GLY A 171 2.77 6.14 -4.65
C GLY A 171 2.26 7.28 -3.77
N THR A 172 2.64 8.52 -4.09
CA THR A 172 2.16 9.72 -3.38
C THR A 172 0.64 9.88 -3.49
N ALA A 173 0.08 9.64 -4.68
CA ALA A 173 -1.37 9.71 -4.89
C ALA A 173 -2.13 8.63 -4.10
N VAL A 174 -1.59 7.40 -4.05
CA VAL A 174 -2.15 6.30 -3.23
C VAL A 174 -2.20 6.74 -1.78
N VAL A 175 -1.07 7.20 -1.22
CA VAL A 175 -1.00 7.64 0.19
C VAL A 175 -2.00 8.77 0.46
N ALA A 176 -2.11 9.74 -0.43
CA ALA A 176 -3.07 10.84 -0.28
C ALA A 176 -4.53 10.33 -0.27
N ALA A 177 -4.89 9.43 -1.18
CA ALA A 177 -6.22 8.82 -1.24
C ALA A 177 -6.53 7.98 0.01
N GLU A 178 -5.55 7.26 0.54
CA GLU A 178 -5.69 6.48 1.77
C GLU A 178 -5.88 7.38 2.99
N LEU A 179 -5.12 8.48 3.11
CA LEU A 179 -5.29 9.44 4.20
C LEU A 179 -6.68 10.11 4.18
N LEU A 180 -7.19 10.46 3.00
CA LEU A 180 -8.56 10.96 2.85
C LEU A 180 -9.60 9.90 3.27
N SER A 181 -9.36 8.64 2.92
CA SER A 181 -10.21 7.51 3.32
C SER A 181 -10.20 7.31 4.84
N VAL A 182 -9.03 7.37 5.49
CA VAL A 182 -8.87 7.32 6.95
C VAL A 182 -9.68 8.42 7.62
N ALA A 183 -9.55 9.67 7.15
CA ALA A 183 -10.28 10.80 7.70
C ALA A 183 -11.80 10.61 7.60
N ALA A 184 -12.29 10.19 6.43
CA ALA A 184 -13.72 9.95 6.21
C ALA A 184 -14.26 8.77 7.02
N LEU A 185 -13.53 7.65 7.10
CA LEU A 185 -13.89 6.48 7.91
C LEU A 185 -13.89 6.79 9.41
N ALA A 186 -12.92 7.57 9.89
CA ALA A 186 -12.89 8.03 11.28
C ALA A 186 -14.10 8.93 11.61
N ALA A 187 -14.57 9.73 10.65
CA ALA A 187 -15.77 10.56 10.79
C ALA A 187 -17.06 9.72 10.90
N LEU A 188 -17.09 8.51 10.35
CA LEU A 188 -18.22 7.57 10.41
C LEU A 188 -18.32 6.80 11.74
N LEU A 189 -17.26 6.80 12.56
CA LEU A 189 -17.28 6.12 13.85
C LEU A 189 -18.21 6.82 14.85
N PRO A 190 -18.91 6.05 15.72
CA PRO A 190 -19.68 6.64 16.81
C PRO A 190 -18.76 7.42 17.76
N ALA A 191 -19.30 8.43 18.44
CA ALA A 191 -18.52 9.34 19.27
C ALA A 191 -17.64 8.64 20.33
N SER A 192 -18.14 7.53 20.92
CA SER A 192 -17.41 6.72 21.91
C SER A 192 -16.21 5.95 21.35
N TRP A 193 -16.10 5.82 20.03
CA TRP A 193 -14.98 5.17 19.33
C TRP A 193 -14.10 6.19 18.63
N ARG A 194 -14.70 7.23 18.06
CA ARG A 194 -13.99 8.28 17.32
C ARG A 194 -12.87 8.91 18.13
N GLY A 195 -13.09 9.21 19.42
CA GLY A 195 -12.02 9.76 20.27
C GLY A 195 -10.82 8.81 20.41
N ARG A 196 -11.09 7.51 20.61
CA ARG A 196 -10.03 6.49 20.71
C ARG A 196 -9.29 6.31 19.38
N ALA A 197 -10.02 6.29 18.27
CA ALA A 197 -9.45 6.18 16.93
C ALA A 197 -8.56 7.39 16.60
N LEU A 198 -9.04 8.62 16.85
CA LEU A 198 -8.26 9.83 16.62
C LEU A 198 -7.01 9.90 17.51
N ASN A 199 -7.10 9.52 18.78
CA ASN A 199 -5.93 9.44 19.65
C ASN A 199 -4.92 8.41 19.14
N GLY A 200 -5.38 7.25 18.66
CA GLY A 200 -4.52 6.23 18.05
C GLY A 200 -3.84 6.75 16.78
N LEU A 201 -4.58 7.41 15.89
CA LEU A 201 -4.04 8.03 14.67
C LEU A 201 -3.02 9.13 14.99
N LEU A 202 -3.27 9.95 16.01
CA LEU A 202 -2.33 10.97 16.48
C LEU A 202 -1.06 10.35 17.06
N ALA A 203 -1.19 9.29 17.87
CA ALA A 203 -0.04 8.58 18.42
C ALA A 203 0.80 7.94 17.30
N LEU A 204 0.16 7.32 16.30
CA LEU A 204 0.84 6.74 15.14
C LEU A 204 1.53 7.81 14.29
N GLY A 205 0.84 8.92 13.99
CA GLY A 205 1.42 10.03 13.23
C GLY A 205 2.57 10.71 13.98
N GLY A 206 2.43 10.89 15.30
CA GLY A 206 3.50 11.41 16.15
C GLY A 206 4.71 10.47 16.22
N ALA A 207 4.48 9.15 16.32
CA ALA A 207 5.54 8.15 16.28
C ALA A 207 6.26 8.14 14.92
N ALA A 208 5.51 8.15 13.81
CA ALA A 208 6.09 8.23 12.46
C ALA A 208 6.92 9.51 12.29
N TRP A 209 6.42 10.64 12.79
CA TRP A 209 7.16 11.91 12.76
C TRP A 209 8.44 11.85 13.60
N LEU A 210 8.40 11.27 14.81
CA LEU A 210 9.59 11.10 15.65
C LEU A 210 10.62 10.18 15.00
N LEU A 211 10.19 9.05 14.43
CA LEU A 211 11.09 8.12 13.75
C LEU A 211 11.75 8.76 12.53
N TRP A 212 11.01 9.58 11.77
CA TRP A 212 11.59 10.38 10.70
C TRP A 212 12.61 11.40 11.25
N LEU A 213 12.26 12.13 12.31
CA LEU A 213 13.15 13.14 12.91
C LEU A 213 14.47 12.52 13.43
N THR A 214 14.44 11.29 13.92
CA THR A 214 15.62 10.56 14.40
C THR A 214 16.39 9.83 13.29
N GLY A 215 16.00 9.97 12.02
CA GLY A 215 16.65 9.32 10.87
C GLY A 215 16.39 7.81 10.76
N VAL A 216 15.34 7.29 11.40
CA VAL A 216 14.96 5.87 11.30
C VAL A 216 14.14 5.61 10.04
N LEU A 217 13.32 6.58 9.61
CA LEU A 217 12.50 6.50 8.39
C LEU A 217 13.09 7.32 7.22
N GLY A 218 14.30 7.87 7.35
CA GLY A 218 14.91 8.74 6.35
C GLY A 218 16.42 8.90 6.52
#